data_AF-A0A970VWP6-F1
#
_entry.id   AF-A0A970VWP6-F1
#
_cell.length_a   1.000
_cell.length_b   1.000
_cell.length_c   1.000
_cell.angle_alpha   90.00
_cell.angle_beta   90.00
_cell.angle_gamma   90.00
#
_symmetry.space_group_name_H-M   'P 1'
#
loop_
_entity.id
_entity.type
_entity.pdbx_description
1 polymer ?
#
loop_
_entity_poly.entity_id
_entity_poly.type
_entity_poly.pdbx_seq_one_letter_code
_entity_poly.pdbx_strand_id
1 'polypeptide(L)'
;MNLKKRLLLANALTVLIPVIITALVLITVLFFDSKLKTVNFSLENYQKLVELKYELTKGMDSIPPANAQIVEDKGFQAALQGKLAAMQGEVVILRGGQTIFSSRHFTKIDIAKCLDSAQKSANKELLSFGDISYTTELINLSFADGTKGQIILLAPVDWS
;
A
#
# COMPACT_ATOMS: atom_id res chain seq x y z
N MET A 1 -6.79 69.00 6.13
CA MET A 1 -5.53 68.50 5.53
C MET A 1 -5.51 66.96 5.57
N ASN A 2 -6.16 66.28 4.61
CA ASN A 2 -6.30 64.81 4.56
C ASN A 2 -5.44 64.12 3.48
N LEU A 3 -4.64 64.89 2.72
CA LEU A 3 -3.78 64.34 1.65
C LEU A 3 -2.67 63.42 2.20
N LYS A 4 -2.02 63.79 3.32
CA LYS A 4 -0.97 62.97 3.93
C LYS A 4 -1.48 61.58 4.35
N LYS A 5 -2.69 61.51 4.92
CA LYS A 5 -3.32 60.23 5.31
C LYS A 5 -3.68 59.38 4.09
N ARG A 6 -4.20 59.98 3.02
CA ARG A 6 -4.54 59.27 1.78
C ARG A 6 -3.31 58.74 1.04
N LEU A 7 -2.21 59.50 1.02
CA LEU A 7 -0.93 59.07 0.44
C LEU A 7 -0.29 57.92 1.22
N LEU A 8 -0.31 57.99 2.56
CA LEU A 8 0.18 56.90 3.41
C LEU A 8 -0.67 55.63 3.25
N LEU A 9 -2.00 55.77 3.14
CA LEU A 9 -2.89 54.62 2.91
C LEU A 9 -2.62 53.97 1.55
N ALA A 10 -2.53 54.78 0.49
CA ALA A 10 -2.32 54.27 -0.87
C ALA A 10 -0.98 53.51 -0.99
N ASN A 11 0.09 54.04 -0.38
CA ASN A 11 1.40 53.41 -0.36
C ASN A 11 1.44 52.14 0.51
N ALA A 12 0.69 52.09 1.60
CA ALA A 12 0.57 50.88 2.41
C ALA A 12 -0.20 49.78 1.66
N LEU A 13 -1.29 50.14 0.98
CA LEU A 13 -2.11 49.21 0.20
C LEU A 13 -1.35 48.59 -0.98
N THR A 14 -0.50 49.33 -1.68
CA THR A 14 0.32 48.79 -2.79
C THR A 14 1.33 47.73 -2.34
N VAL A 15 1.78 47.75 -1.09
CA VAL A 15 2.66 46.72 -0.53
C VAL A 15 1.87 45.58 0.10
N LEU A 16 0.77 45.91 0.79
CA LEU A 16 -0.01 44.93 1.55
C LEU A 16 -0.80 43.98 0.63
N ILE A 17 -1.37 44.49 -0.46
CA ILE A 17 -2.19 43.68 -1.38
C ILE A 17 -1.37 42.53 -2.00
N PRO A 18 -0.18 42.76 -2.59
CA PRO A 18 0.63 41.67 -3.14
C PRO A 18 1.05 40.64 -2.09
N VAL A 19 1.35 41.06 -0.86
CA VAL A 19 1.73 40.16 0.24
C VAL A 19 0.58 39.23 0.61
N ILE A 20 -0.64 39.76 0.72
CA ILE A 20 -1.84 38.96 1.02
C ILE A 20 -2.13 37.98 -0.13
N ILE A 21 -2.02 38.43 -1.38
CA ILE A 21 -2.21 37.56 -2.55
C ILE A 21 -1.18 36.43 -2.57
N THR A 22 0.09 36.74 -2.31
CA THR A 22 1.16 35.74 -2.26
C THR A 22 0.92 34.73 -1.14
N ALA A 23 0.47 35.17 0.04
CA ALA A 23 0.12 34.29 1.14
C ALA A 23 -1.07 33.36 0.78
N LEU A 24 -2.11 33.89 0.12
CA LEU A 24 -3.25 33.08 -0.34
C LEU A 24 -2.85 32.04 -1.39
N VAL A 25 -1.99 32.41 -2.35
CA VAL A 25 -1.46 31.48 -3.35
C VAL A 25 -0.63 30.39 -2.67
N LEU A 26 0.24 30.75 -1.73
CA LEU A 26 1.04 29.79 -0.97
C LEU A 26 0.16 28.82 -0.17
N ILE A 27 -0.87 29.32 0.52
CA ILE A 27 -1.84 28.48 1.24
C ILE A 27 -2.54 27.52 0.28
N THR A 28 -2.95 28.01 -0.90
CA THR A 28 -3.62 27.19 -1.92
C THR A 28 -2.69 26.09 -2.42
N VAL A 29 -1.44 26.43 -2.76
CA VAL A 29 -0.42 25.46 -3.19
C VAL A 29 -0.18 24.43 -2.09
N LEU A 30 0.02 24.84 -0.83
CA LEU A 30 0.21 23.94 0.29
C LEU A 30 -1.03 23.05 0.55
N PHE A 31 -2.24 23.55 0.28
CA PHE A 31 -3.47 22.77 0.42
C PHE A 31 -3.59 21.68 -0.65
N PHE A 32 -3.25 22.00 -1.91
CA PHE A 32 -3.14 20.99 -2.97
C PHE A 32 -1.98 20.03 -2.72
N ASP A 33 -0.86 20.50 -2.20
CA ASP A 33 0.29 19.67 -1.80
C ASP A 33 -0.05 18.76 -0.61
N SER A 34 -0.97 19.17 0.28
CA SER A 34 -1.44 18.32 1.37
C SER A 34 -2.27 17.11 0.90
N LYS A 35 -2.75 17.09 -0.35
CA LYS A 35 -3.23 15.86 -0.99
C LYS A 35 -2.10 14.86 -1.29
N LEU A 36 -0.83 15.20 -1.16
CA LEU A 36 0.29 14.24 -1.21
C LEU A 36 0.37 13.35 0.05
N LYS A 37 -0.51 13.52 1.05
CA LYS A 37 -0.60 12.59 2.19
C LYS A 37 -0.93 11.14 1.78
N THR A 38 -1.49 10.92 0.59
CA THR A 38 -1.69 9.58 0.01
C THR A 38 -0.37 8.85 -0.27
N VAL A 39 0.67 9.56 -0.68
CA VAL A 39 2.00 8.97 -0.98
C VAL A 39 2.66 8.46 0.31
N ASN A 40 2.50 9.16 1.43
CA ASN A 40 3.02 8.70 2.72
C ASN A 40 2.31 7.43 3.22
N PHE A 41 0.99 7.33 3.00
CA PHE A 41 0.21 6.15 3.37
C PHE A 41 0.61 4.93 2.52
N SER A 42 0.86 5.13 1.23
CA SER A 42 1.39 4.12 0.31
C SER A 42 2.75 3.57 0.75
N LEU A 43 3.67 4.47 1.11
CA LEU A 43 5.01 4.09 1.58
C LEU A 43 4.96 3.34 2.92
N GLU A 44 4.13 3.80 3.86
CA GLU A 44 3.96 3.15 5.17
C GLU A 44 3.32 1.76 5.03
N ASN A 45 2.32 1.60 4.16
CA ASN A 45 1.70 0.30 3.87
C ASN A 45 2.70 -0.66 3.21
N TYR A 46 3.52 -0.15 2.30
CA TYR A 46 4.59 -0.95 1.70
C TYR A 46 5.63 -1.39 2.73
N GLN A 47 6.05 -0.49 3.63
CA GLN A 47 6.96 -0.83 4.73
C GLN A 47 6.40 -1.93 5.63
N LYS A 48 5.13 -1.79 6.05
CA LYS A 48 4.44 -2.80 6.86
C LYS A 48 4.26 -4.12 6.13
N LEU A 49 4.04 -4.09 4.81
CA LEU A 49 3.90 -5.30 4.00
C LEU A 49 5.26 -6.04 3.86
N VAL A 50 6.37 -5.29 3.71
CA VAL A 50 7.73 -5.86 3.73
C VAL A 50 8.09 -6.39 5.13
N GLU A 51 7.71 -5.69 6.19
CA GLU A 51 7.88 -6.16 7.57
C GLU A 51 7.09 -7.44 7.82
N LEU A 52 5.82 -7.50 7.41
CA LEU A 52 4.99 -8.70 7.48
C LEU A 52 5.60 -9.86 6.69
N LYS A 53 6.11 -9.60 5.48
CA LYS A 53 6.85 -10.59 4.70
C LYS A 53 8.05 -11.11 5.47
N TYR A 54 8.83 -10.22 6.09
CA TYR A 54 9.99 -10.59 6.87
C TYR A 54 9.62 -11.39 8.12
N GLU A 55 8.57 -11.00 8.87
CA GLU A 55 8.05 -11.76 10.02
C GLU A 55 7.66 -13.18 9.61
N LEU A 56 6.88 -13.30 8.53
CA LEU A 56 6.40 -14.57 8.02
C LEU A 56 7.56 -15.43 7.49
N THR A 57 8.48 -14.85 6.73
CA THR A 57 9.63 -15.57 6.15
C THR A 57 10.63 -15.96 7.23
N LYS A 58 10.96 -15.10 8.20
CA LYS A 58 11.83 -15.44 9.33
C LYS A 58 11.22 -16.51 10.22
N GLY A 59 9.91 -16.44 10.44
CA GLY A 59 9.14 -17.52 11.06
C GLY A 59 9.32 -18.81 10.26
N MET A 60 9.16 -18.79 8.95
CA MET A 60 9.20 -19.96 8.08
C MET A 60 10.61 -20.53 7.80
N ASP A 61 11.65 -19.71 7.66
CA ASP A 61 13.04 -20.11 7.45
C ASP A 61 13.61 -20.85 8.67
N SER A 62 13.06 -20.56 9.85
CA SER A 62 13.42 -21.22 11.11
C SER A 62 12.63 -22.52 11.34
N ILE A 63 11.69 -22.84 10.46
CA ILE A 63 10.64 -23.82 10.71
C ILE A 63 10.68 -24.93 9.64
N PRO A 64 10.71 -26.22 10.02
CA PRO A 64 10.70 -27.33 9.07
C PRO A 64 9.47 -27.31 8.14
N PRO A 65 9.56 -27.85 6.91
CA PRO A 65 8.44 -27.90 5.95
C PRO A 65 7.16 -28.58 6.49
N ALA A 66 7.26 -29.33 7.59
CA ALA A 66 6.14 -29.89 8.36
C ALA A 66 5.19 -28.86 8.97
N ASN A 67 5.64 -27.61 9.17
CA ASN A 67 4.80 -26.57 9.76
C ASN A 67 4.18 -25.64 8.71
N ALA A 68 4.48 -25.82 7.42
CA ALA A 68 3.75 -25.12 6.35
C ALA A 68 2.25 -25.45 6.36
N GLN A 69 1.85 -26.58 6.99
CA GLN A 69 0.45 -26.89 7.28
C GLN A 69 -0.27 -25.82 8.12
N ILE A 70 0.46 -25.03 8.92
CA ILE A 70 -0.16 -23.94 9.70
C ILE A 70 -0.82 -22.88 8.81
N VAL A 71 -0.40 -22.78 7.55
CA VAL A 71 -0.97 -21.85 6.57
C VAL A 71 -2.40 -22.28 6.16
N GLU A 72 -2.74 -23.55 6.35
CA GLU A 72 -4.08 -24.10 6.13
C GLU A 72 -4.98 -23.92 7.36
N ASP A 73 -4.41 -23.57 8.51
CA ASP A 73 -5.18 -23.32 9.72
C ASP A 73 -6.02 -22.04 9.58
N LYS A 74 -7.30 -22.15 9.95
CA LYS A 74 -8.22 -21.02 9.87
C LYS A 74 -7.84 -19.88 10.82
N GLY A 75 -7.23 -20.18 11.96
CA GLY A 75 -6.74 -19.18 12.91
C GLY A 75 -5.58 -18.38 12.32
N PHE A 76 -4.64 -19.05 11.64
CA PHE A 76 -3.58 -18.36 10.91
C PHE A 76 -4.14 -17.49 9.78
N GLN A 77 -5.05 -18.02 8.95
CA GLN A 77 -5.68 -17.28 7.86
C GLN A 77 -6.42 -16.04 8.35
N ALA A 78 -7.19 -16.17 9.43
CA ALA A 78 -7.92 -15.05 10.03
C ALA A 78 -6.99 -14.00 10.66
N ALA A 79 -5.91 -14.44 11.33
CA ALA A 79 -4.91 -13.53 11.89
C ALA A 79 -4.17 -12.76 10.79
N LEU A 80 -3.79 -13.44 9.72
CA LEU A 80 -3.13 -12.83 8.56
C LEU A 80 -4.07 -11.85 7.85
N GLN A 81 -5.31 -12.25 7.60
CA GLN A 81 -6.35 -11.38 7.06
C GLN A 81 -6.57 -10.16 7.96
N GLY A 82 -6.62 -10.32 9.28
CA GLY A 82 -6.79 -9.21 10.23
C GLY A 82 -5.63 -8.20 10.17
N LYS A 83 -4.39 -8.68 10.12
CA LYS A 83 -3.20 -7.82 9.96
C LYS A 83 -3.24 -7.02 8.64
N LEU A 84 -3.63 -7.66 7.54
CA LEU A 84 -3.73 -7.03 6.22
C LEU A 84 -4.94 -6.09 6.11
N ALA A 85 -6.09 -6.46 6.66
CA ALA A 85 -7.30 -5.65 6.65
C ALA A 85 -7.09 -4.30 7.35
N ALA A 86 -6.24 -4.24 8.38
CA ALA A 86 -5.84 -2.98 9.03
C ALA A 86 -5.15 -1.99 8.06
N MET A 87 -4.60 -2.49 6.96
CA MET A 87 -3.96 -1.71 5.89
C MET A 87 -4.77 -1.73 4.58
N GLN A 88 -6.02 -2.23 4.63
CA GLN A 88 -6.84 -2.50 3.43
C GLN A 88 -6.14 -3.40 2.40
N GLY A 89 -5.19 -4.20 2.90
CA GLY A 89 -4.47 -5.20 2.13
C GLY A 89 -5.30 -6.47 1.98
N GLU A 90 -4.91 -7.25 0.98
CA GLU A 90 -5.56 -8.49 0.59
C GLU A 90 -4.54 -9.63 0.58
N VAL A 91 -5.00 -10.87 0.68
CA VAL A 91 -4.15 -12.06 0.66
C VAL A 91 -4.76 -13.16 -0.20
N VAL A 92 -3.88 -13.86 -0.90
CA VAL A 92 -4.19 -15.09 -1.60
C VAL A 92 -3.18 -16.14 -1.18
N ILE A 93 -3.68 -17.32 -0.80
CA ILE A 93 -2.85 -18.47 -0.43
C ILE A 93 -3.11 -19.58 -1.43
N LEU A 94 -2.03 -20.08 -2.01
CA LEU A 94 -2.02 -21.11 -3.03
C LEU A 94 -1.26 -22.35 -2.53
N ARG A 95 -1.78 -23.53 -2.83
CA ARG A 95 -1.09 -24.83 -2.67
C ARG A 95 -1.17 -25.58 -3.99
N GLY A 96 -0.02 -25.93 -4.56
CA GLY A 96 0.04 -26.63 -5.85
C GLY A 96 -0.64 -25.87 -7.00
N GLY A 97 -0.69 -24.54 -6.93
CA GLY A 97 -1.39 -23.68 -7.90
C GLY A 97 -2.90 -23.54 -7.69
N GLN A 98 -3.48 -24.17 -6.66
CA GLN A 98 -4.89 -24.00 -6.30
C GLN A 98 -5.04 -23.05 -5.12
N THR A 99 -6.05 -22.17 -5.17
CA THR A 99 -6.39 -21.25 -4.08
C THR A 99 -7.02 -22.01 -2.92
N ILE A 100 -6.34 -22.01 -1.79
CA ILE A 100 -6.85 -22.57 -0.53
C ILE A 100 -7.48 -21.52 0.37
N PHE A 101 -7.06 -20.26 0.21
CA PHE A 101 -7.65 -19.12 0.92
C PHE A 101 -7.51 -17.85 0.11
N SER A 102 -8.52 -16.99 0.20
CA SER A 102 -8.41 -15.61 -0.23
C SER A 102 -9.31 -14.71 0.59
N SER A 103 -8.82 -13.51 0.90
CA SER A 103 -9.55 -12.48 1.63
C SER A 103 -10.69 -11.85 0.80
N ARG A 104 -10.58 -11.85 -0.53
CA ARG A 104 -11.60 -11.37 -1.47
C ARG A 104 -11.77 -12.34 -2.64
N HIS A 105 -12.76 -12.08 -3.49
CA HIS A 105 -12.88 -12.82 -4.74
C HIS A 105 -11.82 -12.35 -5.74
N PHE A 106 -10.88 -13.23 -6.09
CA PHE A 106 -9.96 -13.04 -7.22
C PHE A 106 -10.28 -14.06 -8.30
N THR A 107 -10.31 -13.60 -9.56
CA THR A 107 -10.42 -14.51 -10.70
C THR A 107 -9.11 -15.25 -10.92
N LYS A 108 -9.15 -16.35 -11.69
CA LYS A 108 -7.92 -17.08 -12.08
C LYS A 108 -6.94 -16.18 -12.84
N ILE A 109 -7.45 -15.21 -13.61
CA ILE A 109 -6.63 -14.25 -14.35
C ILE A 109 -5.95 -13.29 -13.38
N ASP A 110 -6.66 -12.82 -12.35
CA ASP A 110 -6.10 -11.92 -11.33
C ASP A 110 -4.96 -12.59 -10.57
N ILE A 111 -5.15 -13.85 -10.17
CA ILE A 111 -4.13 -14.64 -9.47
C ILE A 111 -2.90 -14.85 -10.37
N ALA A 112 -3.10 -15.13 -11.66
CA ALA A 112 -2.00 -15.28 -12.61
C ALA A 112 -1.20 -13.98 -12.76
N LYS A 113 -1.88 -12.82 -12.82
CA LYS A 113 -1.23 -11.50 -12.83
C LYS A 113 -0.44 -11.24 -11.55
N CYS A 114 -1.00 -11.59 -10.40
CA CYS A 114 -0.32 -11.49 -9.11
C CYS A 114 0.97 -12.31 -9.07
N LEU A 115 0.93 -13.54 -9.57
CA LEU A 115 2.10 -14.41 -9.63
C LEU A 115 3.17 -13.87 -10.59
N ASP A 116 2.76 -13.39 -11.77
CA ASP A 116 3.69 -12.84 -12.76
C ASP A 116 4.38 -11.56 -12.25
N SER A 117 3.62 -10.63 -11.66
CA SER A 117 4.19 -9.40 -11.08
C SER A 117 5.10 -9.69 -9.88
N ALA A 118 4.68 -10.57 -8.97
CA ALA A 118 5.45 -10.85 -7.77
C ALA A 118 6.73 -11.68 -8.02
N GLN A 119 6.85 -12.35 -9.19
CA GLN A 119 8.07 -13.02 -9.63
C GLN A 119 9.08 -12.07 -10.30
N LYS A 120 8.65 -10.92 -10.82
CA LYS A 120 9.52 -9.94 -11.48
C LYS A 120 10.23 -9.07 -10.44
N SER A 121 11.38 -9.54 -9.96
CA SER A 121 12.20 -8.90 -8.92
C SER A 121 12.68 -7.47 -9.23
N ALA A 122 12.70 -7.07 -10.50
CA ALA A 122 13.33 -5.81 -10.95
C ALA A 122 12.34 -4.68 -11.27
N ASN A 123 11.05 -4.99 -11.45
CA ASN A 123 10.03 -3.99 -11.76
C ASN A 123 8.72 -4.44 -11.12
N LYS A 124 8.49 -4.03 -9.87
CA LYS A 124 7.24 -4.34 -9.14
C LYS A 124 6.10 -3.63 -9.84
N GLU A 125 5.50 -4.35 -10.78
CA GLU A 125 4.43 -3.85 -11.62
C GLU A 125 3.19 -3.67 -10.74
N LEU A 126 2.69 -2.43 -10.67
CA LEU A 126 1.46 -2.12 -9.94
C LEU A 126 0.31 -2.88 -10.58
N LEU A 127 -0.38 -3.67 -9.77
CA LEU A 127 -1.54 -4.42 -10.23
C LEU A 127 -2.81 -3.64 -9.93
N SER A 128 -3.46 -3.16 -10.98
CA SER A 128 -4.77 -2.53 -10.84
C SER A 128 -5.88 -3.58 -10.92
N PHE A 129 -6.66 -3.68 -9.86
CA PHE A 129 -7.87 -4.49 -9.79
C PHE A 129 -9.08 -3.57 -9.57
N GLY A 130 -9.81 -3.27 -10.63
CA GLY A 130 -10.82 -2.20 -10.60
C GLY A 130 -10.13 -0.85 -10.50
N ASP A 131 -10.59 -0.01 -9.57
CA ASP A 131 -10.04 1.34 -9.33
C ASP A 131 -8.88 1.36 -8.32
N ILE A 132 -8.50 0.20 -7.76
CA ILE A 132 -7.46 0.12 -6.72
C ILE A 132 -6.20 -0.50 -7.32
N SER A 133 -5.08 0.22 -7.17
CA SER A 133 -3.74 -0.27 -7.52
C SER A 133 -3.07 -0.89 -6.31
N TYR A 134 -2.51 -2.08 -6.50
CA TYR A 134 -1.86 -2.86 -5.45
C TYR A 134 -0.38 -3.09 -5.75
N THR A 135 0.43 -3.08 -4.69
CA THR A 135 1.77 -3.67 -4.67
C THR A 135 1.68 -5.09 -4.15
N THR A 136 2.50 -5.99 -4.68
CA THR A 136 2.45 -7.41 -4.36
C THR A 136 3.78 -7.93 -3.84
N GLU A 137 3.72 -8.76 -2.80
CA GLU A 137 4.85 -9.59 -2.36
C GLU A 137 4.48 -11.06 -2.41
N LEU A 138 5.46 -11.88 -2.79
CA LEU A 138 5.36 -13.33 -2.83
C LEU A 138 6.22 -13.94 -1.73
N ILE A 139 5.65 -14.91 -1.02
CA ILE A 139 6.34 -15.81 -0.11
C ILE A 139 6.18 -17.22 -0.68
N ASN A 140 7.30 -17.86 -0.99
CA ASN A 140 7.31 -19.25 -1.44
C ASN A 140 7.44 -20.16 -0.22
N LEU A 141 6.63 -21.21 -0.20
CA LEU A 141 6.56 -22.21 0.86
C LEU A 141 6.83 -23.59 0.25
N SER A 142 7.39 -24.50 1.05
CA SER A 142 7.42 -25.93 0.72
C SER A 142 6.69 -26.70 1.81
N PHE A 143 5.66 -27.44 1.42
CA PHE A 143 4.92 -28.30 2.33
C PHE A 143 5.68 -29.63 2.54
N ALA A 144 5.39 -30.34 3.63
CA ALA A 144 6.02 -31.62 3.94
C ALA A 144 5.75 -32.73 2.92
N ASP A 145 4.68 -32.62 2.14
CA ASP A 145 4.36 -33.51 1.02
C ASP A 145 5.16 -33.20 -0.26
N GLY A 146 6.05 -32.20 -0.22
CA GLY A 146 6.81 -31.72 -1.37
C GLY A 146 6.03 -30.78 -2.28
N THR A 147 4.76 -30.50 -1.97
CA THR A 147 3.94 -29.55 -2.73
C THR A 147 4.46 -28.14 -2.50
N LYS A 148 4.53 -27.33 -3.56
CA LYS A 148 4.88 -25.91 -3.45
C LYS A 148 3.67 -25.10 -3.01
N GLY A 149 3.86 -24.27 -1.99
CA GLY A 149 2.90 -23.28 -1.52
C GLY A 149 3.35 -21.88 -1.87
N GLN A 150 2.39 -20.97 -2.03
CA GLN A 150 2.67 -19.56 -2.30
C GLN A 150 1.68 -18.70 -1.52
N ILE A 151 2.19 -17.69 -0.82
CA ILE A 151 1.37 -16.64 -0.20
C ILE A 151 1.64 -15.36 -0.98
N ILE A 152 0.57 -14.76 -1.50
CA ILE A 152 0.59 -13.49 -2.19
C ILE A 152 -0.03 -12.47 -1.23
N LEU A 153 0.76 -11.47 -0.85
CA LEU A 153 0.33 -10.34 -0.04
C LEU A 153 0.12 -9.15 -0.96
N LEU A 154 -1.01 -8.46 -0.82
CA LEU A 154 -1.33 -7.26 -1.60
C LEU A 154 -1.56 -6.08 -0.65
N ALA A 155 -0.96 -4.92 -0.93
CA ALA A 155 -1.31 -3.66 -0.28
C ALA A 155 -1.69 -2.59 -1.31
N PRO A 156 -2.71 -1.78 -1.05
CA PRO A 156 -3.08 -0.69 -1.94
C PRO A 156 -2.02 0.42 -1.94
N VAL A 157 -1.77 0.98 -3.12
CA VAL A 157 -0.72 1.99 -3.38
C VAL A 157 -1.30 3.39 -3.51
N ASP A 158 -2.53 3.52 -3.99
CA ASP A 158 -3.26 4.78 -3.99
C ASP A 158 -4.72 4.51 -3.62
N TRP A 159 -5.22 5.29 -2.67
CA TRP A 159 -6.64 5.36 -2.34
C TRP A 159 -7.11 6.77 -2.69
N SER A 160 -8.05 6.88 -3.63
CA SER A 160 -8.68 8.18 -3.95
C SER A 160 -9.78 8.53 -2.96
#